data_AF-A0A0K1MBT5-F1
#
_entry.id   AF-A0A0K1MBT5-F1
#
_cell.length_a   1.000
_cell.length_b   1.000
_cell.length_c   1.000
_cell.angle_alpha   90.00
_cell.angle_beta   90.00
_cell.angle_gamma   90.00
#
_symmetry.space_group_name_H-M   'P 1'
#
loop_
_entity.id
_entity.type
_entity.pdbx_description
1 polymer ?
#
loop_
_entity_poly.entity_id
_entity_poly.type
_entity_poly.pdbx_seq_one_letter_code
_entity_poly.pdbx_strand_id
1 'polypeptide(L)' 'VIENHLLRHEQGESFAASGYARSTGKAGVCVATSGPGATNLVSALADALLDSVP' A
#
# COMPACT_ATOMS: atom_id res chain seq x y z
N VAL A 1 11.62 -3.67 -14.24
CA VAL A 1 12.42 -3.24 -13.07
C VAL A 1 11.43 -2.94 -11.95
N ILE A 2 11.69 -3.41 -10.73
CA ILE A 2 10.87 -3.10 -9.55
C ILE A 2 11.58 -1.97 -8.82
N GLU A 3 10.88 -0.87 -8.56
CA GLU A 3 11.39 0.30 -7.85
C GLU A 3 10.61 0.47 -6.55
N ASN A 4 11.31 0.73 -5.45
CA ASN A 4 10.70 1.06 -4.17
C ASN A 4 10.65 2.58 -4.00
N HIS A 5 9.45 3.12 -3.80
CA HIS A 5 9.25 4.52 -3.45
C HIS A 5 9.23 4.66 -1.92
N LEU A 6 10.28 5.25 -1.35
CA LEU A 6 10.42 5.40 0.10
C LEU A 6 9.54 6.54 0.62
N LEU A 7 8.35 6.19 1.10
CA LEU A 7 7.47 7.12 1.80
C LEU A 7 7.89 7.29 3.26
N ARG A 8 7.51 8.41 3.86
CA ARG A 8 7.91 8.78 5.24
C ARG A 8 7.11 8.05 6.32
N HIS A 9 6.04 7.37 5.93
CA HIS A 9 5.13 6.66 6.81
C HIS A 9 4.50 5.49 6.05
N GLU A 10 4.41 4.32 6.66
CA GLU A 10 3.94 3.09 6.01
C GLU A 10 2.47 3.22 5.55
N GLN A 11 1.65 3.93 6.32
CA GLN A 11 0.29 4.30 5.89
C GLN A 11 0.29 5.04 4.54
N GLY A 12 1.23 5.97 4.34
CA GLY A 12 1.36 6.67 3.06
C GLY A 12 1.74 5.70 1.94
N GLU A 13 2.66 4.78 2.21
CA GLU A 13 3.13 3.77 1.24
C GLU A 13 1.99 2.87 0.74
N SER A 14 1.17 2.37 1.66
CA SER A 14 0.03 1.52 1.33
C SER A 14 -1.09 2.25 0.58
N PHE A 15 -1.40 3.50 0.92
CA PHE A 15 -2.33 4.31 0.13
C PHE A 15 -1.79 4.67 -1.25
N ALA A 16 -0.48 4.91 -1.39
CA ALA A 16 0.14 5.12 -2.70
C ALA A 16 0.05 3.87 -3.58
N ALA A 17 0.27 2.69 -3.01
CA ALA A 17 0.07 1.41 -3.71
C ALA A 17 -1.38 1.22 -4.18
N SER A 18 -2.37 1.48 -3.31
CA SER A 18 -3.80 1.43 -3.68
C SER A 18 -4.14 2.44 -4.78
N GLY A 19 -3.63 3.67 -4.70
CA GLY A 19 -3.80 4.70 -5.73
C GLY A 19 -3.17 4.32 -7.07
N TYR A 20 -1.98 3.72 -7.05
CA TYR A 20 -1.35 3.15 -8.25
C TYR A 20 -2.23 2.07 -8.88
N ALA A 21 -2.77 1.16 -8.06
CA ALA A 21 -3.59 0.07 -8.55
C ALA A 21 -4.87 0.56 -9.23
N ARG A 22 -5.58 1.48 -8.58
CA ARG A 22 -6.80 2.09 -9.15
C ARG A 22 -6.52 2.85 -10.45
N SER A 23 -5.43 3.61 -10.50
CA SER A 23 -5.12 4.46 -11.66
C SER A 23 -4.58 3.69 -12.86
N THR A 24 -3.98 2.52 -12.65
CA THR A 24 -3.31 1.75 -13.71
C THR A 24 -4.00 0.43 -14.06
N GLY A 25 -4.88 -0.09 -13.19
CA GLY A 25 -5.45 -1.42 -13.33
C GLY A 25 -4.44 -2.56 -13.11
N LYS A 26 -3.27 -2.26 -12.54
CA LYS A 26 -2.21 -3.23 -12.19
C LYS A 26 -2.15 -3.42 -10.67
N ALA A 27 -1.56 -4.52 -10.19
CA ALA A 27 -1.42 -4.74 -8.75
C ALA A 27 -0.51 -3.69 -8.09
N GLY A 28 -0.98 -3.12 -6.98
CA GLY A 28 -0.19 -2.26 -6.11
C GLY A 28 0.62 -3.07 -5.10
N VAL A 29 1.85 -2.67 -4.79
CA VAL A 29 2.70 -3.34 -3.80
C VAL A 29 3.23 -2.32 -2.79
N CYS A 30 3.11 -2.64 -1.50
CA CYS A 30 3.75 -1.92 -0.40
C CYS A 30 4.42 -2.92 0.54
N VAL A 31 5.44 -2.48 1.28
CA VAL A 31 6.22 -3.30 2.21
C VAL A 31 6.43 -2.55 3.52
N ALA A 32 6.26 -3.24 4.64
CA ALA A 32 6.61 -2.70 5.94
C ALA A 32 7.38 -3.73 6.78
N THR A 33 8.14 -3.25 7.76
CA THR A 33 8.76 -4.12 8.76
C THR A 33 7.72 -4.71 9.70
N SER A 34 8.08 -5.78 10.42
CA SER A 34 7.23 -6.37 11.45
C SER A 34 6.91 -5.39 12.60
N GLY A 35 5.83 -5.66 13.33
CA GLY A 35 5.44 -4.86 14.50
C GLY A 35 4.71 -3.57 14.09
N PRO A 36 5.08 -2.39 14.64
CA PRO A 36 4.37 -1.13 14.38
C PRO A 36 4.26 -0.78 12.89
N GLY A 37 5.30 -1.09 12.09
CA GLY A 37 5.28 -0.84 10.65
C GLY A 37 4.16 -1.61 9.94
N ALA A 38 4.01 -2.91 10.22
CA ALA A 38 2.93 -3.73 9.66
C ALA A 38 1.55 -3.24 10.08
N THR A 39 1.37 -2.84 11.34
CA THR A 39 0.08 -2.30 11.82
C THR A 39 -0.27 -0.97 11.17
N ASN A 40 0.72 -0.15 10.79
CA ASN A 40 0.49 1.11 10.08
C ASN A 40 -0.07 0.92 8.66
N LEU A 41 0.06 -0.27 8.07
CA LEU A 41 -0.53 -0.61 6.76
C LEU A 41 -2.04 -0.95 6.86
N VAL A 42 -2.53 -1.35 8.04
CA VAL A 42 -3.83 -2.02 8.21
C VAL A 42 -4.99 -1.19 7.68
N SER A 43 -4.99 0.14 7.90
CA SER A 43 -6.08 1.01 7.42
C SER A 43 -6.21 0.98 5.89
N ALA A 44 -5.09 1.09 5.17
CA ALA A 44 -5.08 1.10 3.71
C ALA A 44 -5.31 -0.30 3.12
N LEU A 45 -4.85 -1.37 3.78
CA LEU A 45 -5.16 -2.74 3.39
C LEU A 45 -6.65 -3.06 3.55
N ALA A 46 -7.28 -2.58 4.63
CA ALA A 46 -8.72 -2.70 4.82
C ALA A 46 -9.51 -1.92 3.77
N ASP A 47 -9.08 -0.69 3.44
CA ASP A 47 -9.66 0.12 2.35
C ASP A 47 -9.56 -0.62 1.00
N ALA A 48 -8.38 -1.10 0.64
CA ALA A 48 -8.16 -1.83 -0.60
C ALA A 48 -9.01 -3.11 -0.70
N LEU A 49 -9.16 -3.85 0.41
CA LEU A 49 -10.01 -5.04 0.47
C LEU A 49 -11.48 -4.70 0.24
N LEU A 50 -11.99 -3.66 0.90
CA LEU A 50 -13.40 -3.24 0.78
C LEU A 50 -13.70 -2.70 -0.61
N ASP A 51 -12.73 -2.03 -1.23
CA ASP A 51 -12.87 -1.41 -2.55
C ASP A 51 -12.47 -2.33 -3.72
N SER A 52 -12.12 -3.59 -3.43
CA SER A 52 -11.67 -4.57 -4.44
C SER A 52 -10.49 -4.08 -5.29
N VAL A 53 -9.52 -3.45 -4.63
CA VAL A 53 -8.32 -2.90 -5.26
C VAL A 53 -7.17 -3.90 -5.16
N PRO A 54 -6.58 -4.33 -6.29
CA PRO A 54 -5.52 -5.34 -6.32
C PRO A 54 -4.13 -4.81 -5.97
#